data_AF-A0A7C9AMJ1-F1
#
_entry.id   AF-A0A7C9AMJ1-F1
#
_cell.length_a   1.000
_cell.length_b   1.000
_cell.length_c   1.000
_cell.angle_alpha   90.00
_cell.angle_beta   90.00
_cell.angle_gamma   90.00
#
_symmetry.space_group_name_H-M   'P 1'
#
loop_
_entity.id
_entity.type
_entity.pdbx_description
1 polymer ?
#
loop_
_entity_poly.entity_id
_entity_poly.type
_entity_poly.pdbx_seq_one_letter_code
_entity_poly.pdbx_strand_id
1 'polypeptide(L)'
;GLNLVLVSRNPQKLKSTSDEIWGKFGEKNKTQMKIIAVDFEKVSGEEIEEQIRRQIEGLDVGVLINNAGSTAKGPSFFHENGMQDIDSILKVNIEGVCWVTKAVLPGM
;
A
#
# COMPACT_ATOMS: atom_id res chain seq x y z
N GLY A 1 -0.94 8.32 -20.06
CA GLY A 1 -0.55 8.32 -18.63
C GLY A 1 -1.30 7.23 -17.91
N LEU A 2 -0.92 6.88 -16.68
CA LEU A 2 -1.64 5.92 -15.85
C LEU A 2 -2.53 6.66 -14.85
N ASN A 3 -3.72 6.10 -14.57
CA ASN A 3 -4.47 6.44 -13.36
C ASN A 3 -3.76 5.84 -12.15
N LEU A 4 -3.92 6.43 -10.97
CA LEU A 4 -3.22 5.98 -9.78
C LEU A 4 -4.20 5.47 -8.71
N VAL A 5 -3.90 4.30 -8.18
CA VAL A 5 -4.44 3.81 -6.92
C VAL A 5 -3.34 3.93 -5.88
N LEU A 6 -3.54 4.77 -4.88
CA LEU A 6 -2.59 4.99 -3.79
C LEU A 6 -3.04 4.21 -2.55
N VAL A 7 -2.12 3.45 -1.95
CA VAL A 7 -2.38 2.65 -0.76
C VAL A 7 -1.46 3.09 0.38
N SER A 8 -2.02 3.37 1.56
CA SER A 8 -1.24 3.72 2.75
C SER A 8 -2.06 3.58 4.03
N ARG A 9 -1.38 3.32 5.16
CA ARG A 9 -2.01 3.23 6.48
C ARG A 9 -2.55 4.54 7.04
N ASN A 10 -2.09 5.69 6.57
CA ASN A 10 -2.51 7.00 7.09
C ASN A 10 -3.41 7.73 6.08
N PRO A 11 -4.74 7.77 6.30
CA PRO A 11 -5.68 8.34 5.32
C PRO A 11 -5.50 9.85 5.13
N GLN A 12 -5.11 10.60 6.16
CA GLN A 12 -4.90 12.05 6.05
C GLN A 12 -3.68 12.37 5.18
N LYS A 13 -2.54 11.71 5.43
CA LYS A 13 -1.33 11.86 4.60
C LYS A 13 -1.59 11.38 3.18
N LEU A 14 -2.29 10.26 3.02
CA LEU A 14 -2.66 9.71 1.72
C LEU A 14 -3.51 10.68 0.89
N LYS A 15 -4.51 11.31 1.52
CA LYS A 15 -5.33 12.33 0.87
C LYS A 15 -4.48 13.55 0.47
N SER A 16 -3.64 14.06 1.37
CA SER A 16 -2.76 15.19 1.07
C SER A 16 -1.84 14.92 -0.13
N THR A 17 -1.23 13.72 -0.19
CA THR A 17 -0.39 13.32 -1.32
C THR A 17 -1.20 13.16 -2.61
N SER A 18 -2.41 12.58 -2.53
CA SER A 18 -3.31 12.47 -3.67
C SER A 18 -3.67 13.85 -4.24
N ASP A 19 -4.04 14.79 -3.37
CA ASP A 19 -4.40 16.16 -3.75
C ASP A 19 -3.22 16.90 -4.37
N GLU A 20 -1.99 16.73 -3.84
CA GLU A 20 -0.78 17.33 -4.38
C GLU A 20 -0.46 16.82 -5.81
N ILE A 21 -0.50 15.50 -6.01
CA ILE A 21 -0.25 14.89 -7.31
C ILE A 21 -1.33 15.34 -8.32
N TRP A 22 -2.59 15.30 -7.90
CA TRP A 22 -3.70 15.72 -8.75
C TRP A 22 -3.61 17.21 -9.11
N GLY A 23 -3.26 18.09 -8.18
CA GLY A 23 -3.07 19.52 -8.46
C GLY A 23 -1.95 19.80 -9.47
N LYS A 24 -0.90 18.96 -9.51
CA LYS A 24 0.22 19.12 -10.47
C LYS A 24 -0.09 18.55 -11.87
N PHE A 25 -0.82 17.43 -11.93
CA PHE A 25 -0.93 16.61 -13.16
C PHE A 25 -2.36 16.22 -13.56
N GLY A 26 -3.32 16.28 -12.63
CA GLY A 26 -4.69 15.78 -12.79
C GLY A 26 -5.47 16.43 -13.93
N GLU A 27 -5.55 17.76 -13.97
CA GLU A 27 -6.25 18.48 -15.03
C GLU A 27 -5.55 18.32 -16.39
N LYS A 28 -4.22 18.48 -16.41
CA LYS A 28 -3.42 18.44 -17.64
C LYS A 28 -3.48 17.08 -18.33
N ASN A 29 -3.44 16.00 -17.56
CA ASN A 29 -3.34 14.63 -18.08
C ASN A 29 -4.64 13.83 -17.92
N LYS A 30 -5.73 14.46 -17.45
CA LYS A 30 -7.01 13.81 -17.11
C LYS A 30 -6.82 12.57 -16.21
N THR A 31 -5.84 12.64 -15.31
CA THR A 31 -5.46 11.51 -14.45
C THR A 31 -6.43 11.37 -13.29
N GLN A 32 -6.97 10.17 -13.11
CA GLN A 32 -7.83 9.84 -11.98
C GLN A 32 -7.00 9.28 -10.82
N MET A 33 -7.44 9.60 -9.60
CA MET A 33 -6.81 9.16 -8.36
C MET A 33 -7.83 8.39 -7.54
N LYS A 34 -7.43 7.22 -7.03
CA LYS A 34 -8.16 6.47 -6.01
C LYS A 34 -7.25 6.25 -4.81
N ILE A 35 -7.79 6.34 -3.61
CA ILE A 35 -7.05 6.07 -2.38
C ILE A 35 -7.65 4.87 -1.65
N ILE A 36 -6.80 4.03 -1.07
CA ILE A 36 -7.19 2.89 -0.25
C ILE A 36 -6.39 2.95 1.05
N ALA A 37 -7.08 3.09 2.18
CA ALA A 37 -6.44 3.12 3.49
C ALA A 37 -6.42 1.70 4.09
N VAL A 38 -5.23 1.10 4.16
CA VAL A 38 -5.02 -0.23 4.76
C VAL A 38 -3.74 -0.21 5.57
N ASP A 39 -3.80 -0.72 6.80
CA ASP A 39 -2.64 -0.86 7.68
C ASP A 39 -2.24 -2.33 7.76
N PHE A 40 -1.26 -2.73 6.95
CA PHE A 40 -0.81 -4.14 6.82
C PHE A 40 -0.33 -4.74 8.14
N GLU A 41 0.03 -3.92 9.13
CA GLU A 41 0.41 -4.39 10.46
C GLU A 41 -0.80 -4.87 11.28
N LYS A 42 -1.99 -4.32 11.02
CA LYS A 42 -3.20 -4.47 11.85
C LYS A 42 -4.27 -5.38 11.27
N VAL A 43 -4.21 -5.71 9.98
CA VAL A 43 -5.20 -6.57 9.31
C VAL A 43 -4.55 -7.91 8.93
N SER A 44 -5.37 -8.95 8.76
CA SER A 44 -4.87 -10.24 8.26
C SER A 44 -4.59 -10.19 6.76
N GLY A 45 -3.84 -11.17 6.26
CA GLY A 45 -3.55 -11.30 4.84
C GLY A 45 -4.79 -11.46 3.97
N GLU A 46 -5.75 -12.26 4.43
CA GLU A 46 -7.03 -12.46 3.74
C GLU A 46 -7.85 -11.16 3.67
N GLU A 47 -7.84 -10.37 4.74
CA GLU A 47 -8.50 -9.06 4.77
C GLU A 47 -7.82 -8.08 3.81
N ILE A 48 -6.47 -8.09 3.72
CA ILE A 48 -5.74 -7.31 2.71
C ILE A 48 -6.19 -7.72 1.31
N GLU A 49 -6.21 -9.03 1.03
CA GLU A 49 -6.60 -9.57 -0.27
C GLU A 49 -8.01 -9.14 -0.65
N GLU A 50 -8.97 -9.33 0.26
CA GLU A 50 -10.38 -9.00 0.04
C GLU A 50 -10.57 -7.49 -0.19
N GLN A 51 -10.02 -6.66 0.68
CA GLN A 51 -10.16 -5.20 0.58
C GLN A 51 -9.56 -4.65 -0.70
N ILE A 52 -8.34 -5.06 -1.06
CA ILE A 52 -7.67 -4.59 -2.27
C ILE A 52 -8.44 -5.08 -3.50
N ARG A 53 -8.74 -6.37 -3.59
CA ARG A 53 -9.45 -6.97 -4.74
C ARG A 53 -10.79 -6.27 -4.99
N ARG A 54 -11.57 -6.03 -3.94
CA ARG A 54 -12.87 -5.31 -4.04
C ARG A 54 -12.67 -3.88 -4.50
N GLN A 55 -11.64 -3.19 -4.03
CA GLN A 55 -11.41 -1.78 -4.36
C GLN A 55 -10.83 -1.60 -5.77
N ILE A 56 -10.18 -2.60 -6.35
CA ILE A 56 -9.66 -2.54 -7.72
C ILE A 56 -10.58 -3.21 -8.74
N GLU A 57 -11.74 -3.71 -8.33
CA GLU A 57 -12.67 -4.41 -9.21
C GLU A 57 -13.03 -3.55 -10.43
N GLY A 58 -12.91 -4.14 -11.62
CA GLY A 58 -13.16 -3.47 -12.90
C GLY A 58 -12.04 -2.51 -13.37
N LEU A 59 -10.93 -2.38 -12.63
CA LEU A 59 -9.76 -1.63 -13.07
C LEU A 59 -8.80 -2.54 -13.86
N ASP A 60 -8.23 -2.02 -14.95
CA ASP A 60 -7.12 -2.62 -15.69
C ASP A 60 -5.79 -2.20 -15.04
N VAL A 61 -5.23 -3.05 -14.16
CA VAL A 61 -4.04 -2.73 -13.37
C VAL A 61 -2.78 -3.16 -14.12
N GLY A 62 -2.19 -2.24 -14.89
CA GLY A 62 -0.97 -2.54 -15.65
C GLY A 62 0.35 -2.51 -14.86
N VAL A 63 0.39 -1.87 -13.68
CA VAL A 63 1.62 -1.74 -12.87
C VAL A 63 1.28 -1.79 -11.37
N LEU A 64 1.96 -2.70 -10.65
CA LEU A 64 1.95 -2.76 -9.19
C LEU A 64 3.32 -2.34 -8.63
N ILE A 65 3.31 -1.41 -7.68
CA ILE A 65 4.52 -0.95 -6.97
C ILE A 65 4.37 -1.27 -5.48
N ASN A 66 4.99 -2.36 -5.03
CA ASN A 66 5.07 -2.72 -3.61
C ASN A 66 6.14 -1.87 -2.91
N ASN A 67 5.75 -0.69 -2.44
CA ASN A 67 6.65 0.29 -1.81
C ASN A 67 6.46 0.43 -0.29
N ALA A 68 5.36 -0.10 0.28
CA ALA A 68 5.14 -0.02 1.72
C ALA A 68 6.26 -0.75 2.48
N GLY A 69 6.81 -0.10 3.50
CA GLY A 69 7.94 -0.61 4.27
C GLY A 69 7.93 -0.14 5.71
N SER A 70 8.39 -1.01 6.60
CA SER A 70 8.67 -0.76 8.01
C SER A 70 10.10 -1.19 8.34
N THR A 71 10.64 -0.61 9.40
CA THR A 71 12.01 -0.83 9.89
C THR A 71 12.00 -0.69 11.40
N ALA A 72 13.01 -1.26 12.06
CA ALA A 72 13.29 -1.01 13.47
C ALA A 72 13.45 0.51 13.73
N LYS A 73 13.20 0.91 14.98
CA LYS A 73 13.29 2.30 15.44
C LYS A 73 14.74 2.73 15.58
N GLY A 74 15.39 2.97 14.44
CA GLY A 74 16.79 3.39 14.37
C GLY A 74 17.76 2.21 14.33
N PRO A 75 19.07 2.50 14.32
CA PRO A 75 20.10 1.48 14.31
C PRO A 75 20.14 0.74 15.64
N SER A 76 19.98 -0.57 15.60
CA SER A 76 20.04 -1.47 16.75
C SER A 76 20.66 -2.81 16.33
N PHE A 77 21.26 -3.52 17.27
CA PHE A 77 21.63 -4.91 17.05
C PHE A 77 20.37 -5.77 17.06
N PHE A 78 20.39 -6.88 16.32
CA PHE A 78 19.22 -7.75 16.19
C PHE A 78 18.63 -8.17 17.56
N HIS A 79 19.48 -8.56 18.50
CA HIS A 79 19.08 -9.01 19.85
C HIS A 79 18.51 -7.91 20.74
N GLU A 80 18.60 -6.64 20.35
CA GLU A 80 18.04 -5.50 21.07
C GLU A 80 16.61 -5.18 20.61
N ASN A 81 16.17 -5.74 19.48
CA ASN A 81 14.83 -5.49 18.95
C ASN A 81 13.81 -6.39 19.65
N GLY A 82 12.68 -5.80 20.03
CA GLY A 82 11.55 -6.58 20.50
C GLY A 82 10.95 -7.41 19.38
N MET A 83 10.40 -8.59 19.70
CA MET A 83 9.69 -9.41 18.73
C MET A 83 8.56 -8.64 18.02
N GLN A 84 7.92 -7.69 18.69
CA GLN A 84 6.90 -6.83 18.08
C GLN A 84 7.43 -6.00 16.90
N ASP A 85 8.65 -5.47 16.99
CA ASP A 85 9.26 -4.70 15.89
C ASP A 85 9.61 -5.63 14.72
N ILE A 86 10.10 -6.84 15.01
CA ILE A 86 10.39 -7.87 14.01
C ILE A 86 9.10 -8.31 13.31
N ASP A 87 8.04 -8.59 14.06
CA ASP A 87 6.73 -8.99 13.53
C ASP A 87 6.14 -7.88 12.64
N SER A 88 6.28 -6.62 13.03
CA SER A 88 5.86 -5.46 12.22
C SER A 88 6.60 -5.41 10.88
N ILE A 89 7.91 -5.63 10.88
CA ILE A 89 8.72 -5.70 9.65
C ILE A 89 8.27 -6.84 8.76
N LEU A 90 8.07 -8.05 9.31
CA LEU A 90 7.63 -9.21 8.55
C LEU A 90 6.24 -8.99 7.93
N LYS A 91 5.28 -8.50 8.73
CA LYS A 91 3.93 -8.22 8.26
C LYS A 91 3.89 -7.21 7.12
N VAL A 92 4.63 -6.10 7.24
CA VAL A 92 4.57 -5.04 6.22
C VAL A 92 5.41 -5.39 4.98
N ASN A 93 6.65 -5.84 5.18
CA ASN A 93 7.63 -5.93 4.09
C ASN A 93 7.60 -7.29 3.37
N ILE A 94 7.08 -8.34 4.02
CA ILE A 94 7.02 -9.69 3.45
C ILE A 94 5.57 -10.07 3.18
N GLU A 95 4.75 -10.17 4.23
CA GLU A 95 3.36 -10.62 4.08
C GLU A 95 2.53 -9.64 3.24
N GLY A 96 2.60 -8.34 3.54
CA GLY A 96 1.87 -7.31 2.81
C GLY A 96 2.16 -7.34 1.31
N VAL A 97 3.44 -7.52 0.94
CA VAL A 97 3.86 -7.67 -0.46
C VAL A 97 3.21 -8.89 -1.11
N CYS A 98 3.22 -10.04 -0.44
CA CYS A 98 2.60 -11.26 -0.94
C CYS A 98 1.09 -11.12 -1.12
N TRP A 99 0.38 -10.59 -0.12
CA TRP A 99 -1.08 -10.51 -0.12
C TRP A 99 -1.61 -9.47 -1.09
N VAL A 100 -0.97 -8.30 -1.20
CA VAL A 100 -1.31 -7.30 -2.23
C VAL A 100 -1.07 -7.88 -3.62
N THR A 101 0.06 -8.56 -3.84
CA THR A 101 0.34 -9.19 -5.15
C THR A 101 -0.72 -10.23 -5.48
N LYS A 102 -1.08 -11.09 -4.53
CA LYS A 102 -2.16 -12.09 -4.71
C LYS A 102 -3.50 -11.44 -5.06
N ALA A 103 -3.84 -10.31 -4.44
CA ALA A 103 -5.08 -9.58 -4.69
C ALA A 103 -5.15 -8.96 -6.08
N VAL A 104 -4.02 -8.43 -6.56
CA VAL A 104 -3.94 -7.64 -7.80
C VAL A 104 -3.71 -8.53 -9.02
N LEU A 105 -2.88 -9.56 -8.90
CA LEU A 105 -2.42 -10.40 -10.02
C LEU A 105 -3.53 -10.98 -10.91
N PRO A 106 -4.71 -11.42 -10.41
CA PRO A 106 -5.77 -11.96 -11.26
C PRO A 106 -6.37 -10.95 -12.25
N GLY A 107 -6.23 -9.64 -11.99
CA GLY A 107 -6.73 -8.56 -12.83
C GLY A 107 -5.63 -7.77 -13.54
N MET A 108 -4.39 -8.27 -13.53
CA MET A 108 -3.25 -7.73 -14.29
C MET A 108 -3.08 -8.47 -15.62
#